data_AF-A0A084Y667-F1
#
_entry.id   AF-A0A084Y667-F1
#
_cell.length_a   1.000
_cell.length_b   1.000
_cell.length_c   1.000
_cell.angle_alpha   90.00
_cell.angle_beta   90.00
_cell.angle_gamma   90.00
#
_symmetry.space_group_name_H-M   'P 1'
#
loop_
_entity.id
_entity.type
_entity.pdbx_description
1 polymer ?
#
loop_
_entity_poly.entity_id
_entity_poly.type
_entity_poly.pdbx_seq_one_letter_code
_entity_poly.pdbx_strand_id
1 'polypeptide(L)'
;MRLLIDAWFIRRSLMLPLIAQGVRIIGQIRRGTALYLPPEAAPKRRGPKCKYGPRIDAAMLEALPATVMELPLYGKVRTVRLRSVIAVARFLRGLPARAVWCERLQPDHIGSRARLILATETSLLC
;
A
#
# COMPACT_ATOMS: atom_id res chain seq x y z
N MET A 1 -17.46 -4.87 7.76
CA MET A 1 -16.67 -6.12 7.70
C MET A 1 -15.26 -5.81 7.18
N ARG A 2 -14.21 -6.39 7.78
CA ARG A 2 -12.82 -6.31 7.28
C ARG A 2 -12.36 -7.69 6.82
N LEU A 3 -11.71 -7.76 5.66
CA LEU A 3 -11.17 -8.98 5.08
C LEU A 3 -9.65 -8.88 4.96
N LEU A 4 -8.95 -9.88 5.47
CA LEU A 4 -7.50 -10.04 5.30
C LEU A 4 -7.23 -11.02 4.16
N ILE A 5 -6.46 -10.61 3.14
CA ILE A 5 -6.15 -11.45 1.99
C ILE A 5 -4.65 -11.53 1.70
N ASP A 6 -4.20 -12.69 1.23
CA ASP A 6 -2.82 -12.89 0.77
C ASP A 6 -2.61 -12.37 -0.66
N ALA A 7 -1.34 -12.13 -1.03
CA ALA A 7 -0.92 -11.64 -2.34
C ALA A 7 -1.35 -12.52 -3.52
N TRP A 8 -1.61 -13.81 -3.31
CA TRP A 8 -2.16 -14.69 -4.33
C TRP A 8 -3.56 -14.30 -4.80
N PHE A 9 -4.36 -13.75 -3.88
CA PHE A 9 -5.77 -13.40 -4.11
C PHE A 9 -5.97 -11.93 -4.49
N ILE A 10 -4.93 -11.09 -4.37
CA ILE A 10 -5.03 -9.67 -4.76
C ILE A 10 -5.09 -9.54 -6.28
N ARG A 11 -6.31 -9.53 -6.80
CA ARG A 11 -6.63 -9.30 -8.21
C ARG A 11 -7.87 -8.43 -8.34
N ARG A 12 -7.93 -7.69 -9.45
CA ARG A 12 -9.03 -6.79 -9.77
C ARG A 12 -10.41 -7.45 -9.72
N SER A 13 -10.53 -8.67 -10.23
CA SER A 13 -11.78 -9.42 -10.30
C SER A 13 -12.35 -9.77 -8.93
N LEU A 14 -11.50 -9.94 -7.92
CA LEU A 14 -11.93 -10.20 -6.54
C LEU A 14 -12.14 -8.89 -5.77
N MET A 15 -11.20 -7.96 -5.88
CA MET A 15 -11.22 -6.77 -5.02
C MET A 15 -12.35 -5.80 -5.35
N LEU A 16 -12.59 -5.51 -6.65
CA LEU A 16 -13.57 -4.48 -7.00
C LEU A 16 -15.01 -4.83 -6.58
N PRO A 17 -15.51 -6.07 -6.79
CA PRO A 17 -16.85 -6.44 -6.30
C PRO A 17 -16.98 -6.34 -4.79
N LEU A 18 -15.96 -6.80 -4.04
CA LEU A 18 -15.96 -6.73 -2.58
C LEU A 18 -15.98 -5.28 -2.07
N ILE A 19 -15.16 -4.41 -2.67
CA ILE A 19 -15.16 -2.98 -2.32
C ILE A 19 -16.50 -2.33 -2.65
N ALA A 20 -17.12 -2.69 -3.78
CA ALA A 20 -18.44 -2.18 -4.16
C ALA A 20 -19.54 -2.60 -3.17
N GLN A 21 -19.39 -3.76 -2.51
CA GLN A 21 -20.25 -4.23 -1.42
C GLN A 21 -19.91 -3.60 -0.06
N GLY A 22 -18.96 -2.64 0.00
CA GLY A 22 -18.55 -1.99 1.24
C GLY A 22 -17.58 -2.79 2.11
N VAL A 23 -16.99 -3.86 1.58
CA VAL A 23 -15.98 -4.64 2.30
C VAL A 23 -14.65 -3.88 2.33
N ARG A 24 -14.08 -3.73 3.54
CA ARG A 24 -12.75 -3.14 3.72
C ARG A 24 -11.71 -4.25 3.63
N ILE A 25 -10.71 -4.08 2.78
CA ILE A 25 -9.71 -5.11 2.52
C ILE A 25 -8.37 -4.64 3.06
N ILE A 26 -7.68 -5.52 3.77
CA ILE A 26 -6.26 -5.42 4.08
C ILE A 26 -5.60 -6.64 3.42
N GLY A 27 -4.46 -6.47 2.77
CA GLY A 27 -3.79 -7.64 2.25
C GLY A 27 -2.40 -7.37 1.71
N GLN A 28 -1.60 -8.42 1.68
CA GLN A 28 -0.26 -8.35 1.12
C GLN A 28 -0.38 -8.26 -0.41
N ILE A 29 0.37 -7.36 -1.06
CA ILE A 29 0.49 -7.29 -2.51
C ILE A 29 1.89 -7.66 -2.97
N ARG A 30 2.01 -8.02 -4.25
CA ARG A 30 3.32 -8.21 -4.90
C ARG A 30 4.11 -6.91 -4.80
N ARG A 31 5.38 -6.99 -4.36
CA ARG A 31 6.28 -5.83 -4.22
C ARG A 31 6.43 -5.01 -5.51
N GLY A 32 6.43 -5.68 -6.66
CA GLY A 32 6.54 -5.02 -7.98
C GLY A 32 5.26 -4.34 -8.47
N THR A 33 4.18 -4.37 -7.69
CA THR A 33 2.93 -3.69 -8.02
C THR A 33 3.19 -2.20 -8.22
N ALA A 34 2.89 -1.68 -9.41
CA ALA A 34 3.00 -0.25 -9.67
C ALA A 34 1.93 0.52 -8.88
N LEU A 35 2.41 1.36 -7.96
CA LEU A 35 1.61 2.30 -7.18
C LEU A 35 1.90 3.72 -7.65
N TYR A 36 0.88 4.57 -7.62
CA TYR A 36 0.95 5.96 -8.02
C TYR A 36 0.40 6.83 -6.89
N LEU A 37 0.86 8.06 -6.76
CA LEU A 37 0.19 9.03 -5.90
C LEU A 37 -1.22 9.31 -6.46
N PRO A 38 -2.18 9.68 -5.59
CA PRO A 38 -3.46 10.21 -6.05
C PRO A 38 -3.21 11.36 -7.05
N PRO A 39 -4.04 11.47 -8.09
CA PRO A 39 -3.90 12.58 -9.03
C PRO A 39 -4.08 13.90 -8.27
N GLU A 40 -3.23 14.88 -8.58
CA GLU A 40 -3.44 16.24 -8.09
C GLU A 40 -4.79 16.77 -8.56
N ALA A 41 -5.40 17.64 -7.76
CA ALA A 41 -6.65 18.29 -8.13
C ALA A 41 -6.43 19.12 -9.40
N ALA A 42 -6.82 18.57 -10.55
CA ALA A 42 -6.61 19.25 -11.82
C ALA A 42 -7.39 20.58 -11.82
N PRO A 43 -6.80 21.69 -12.30
CA PRO A 43 -7.55 22.89 -12.62
C PRO A 43 -8.67 22.54 -13.63
N LYS A 44 -9.74 23.34 -13.70
CA LYS A 44 -10.90 23.12 -14.58
C LYS A 44 -10.50 23.10 -16.06
N ARG A 45 -9.93 21.98 -16.52
CA ARG A 45 -9.47 21.73 -17.88
C ARG A 45 -10.45 20.81 -18.57
N ARG A 46 -10.69 21.08 -19.85
CA ARG A 46 -11.59 20.29 -20.69
C ARG A 46 -10.91 18.96 -21.01
N GLY A 47 -11.49 17.83 -20.59
CA GLY A 47 -10.99 16.48 -20.85
C GLY A 47 -11.20 15.51 -19.68
N PRO A 48 -10.95 14.20 -19.88
CA PRO A 48 -11.03 13.21 -18.80
C PRO A 48 -10.06 13.54 -17.67
N LYS A 49 -10.52 13.51 -16.42
CA LYS A 49 -9.65 13.69 -15.25
C LYS A 49 -8.58 12.59 -15.21
N CYS A 50 -7.32 12.99 -14.98
CA CYS A 50 -6.25 12.04 -14.70
C CYS A 50 -6.61 11.20 -13.47
N LYS A 51 -6.52 9.86 -13.61
CA LYS A 51 -6.83 8.91 -12.51
C LYS A 51 -5.62 8.59 -11.63
N TYR A 52 -4.42 8.93 -12.10
CA TYR A 52 -3.15 8.54 -11.49
C TYR A 52 -2.21 9.74 -11.52
N GLY A 53 -1.55 10.00 -10.39
CA GLY A 53 -0.43 10.95 -10.28
C GLY A 53 0.90 10.29 -10.65
N PRO A 54 2.04 10.87 -10.19
CA PRO A 54 3.35 10.28 -10.42
C PRO A 54 3.48 8.89 -9.81
N ARG A 55 4.28 8.04 -10.46
CA ARG A 55 4.58 6.69 -9.96
C ARG A 55 5.43 6.81 -8.70
N ILE A 56 5.13 5.97 -7.70
CA ILE A 56 5.98 5.81 -6.52
C ILE A 56 7.15 4.91 -6.94
N ASP A 57 8.33 5.52 -7.08
CA ASP A 57 9.59 4.83 -7.34
C ASP A 57 10.40 4.65 -6.04
N ALA A 58 11.62 4.13 -6.16
CA ALA A 58 12.50 3.90 -5.02
C ALA A 58 12.90 5.21 -4.33
N ALA A 59 13.20 6.26 -5.09
CA ALA A 59 13.61 7.55 -4.53
C ALA A 59 12.47 8.19 -3.72
N MET A 60 11.25 8.18 -4.27
CA MET A 60 10.05 8.66 -3.57
C MET A 60 9.77 7.82 -2.32
N LEU A 61 9.90 6.49 -2.41
CA LEU A 61 9.71 5.60 -1.27
C LEU A 61 10.69 5.92 -0.13
N GLU A 62 11.96 6.15 -0.43
CA GLU A 62 12.96 6.50 0.60
C GLU A 62 12.71 7.87 1.26
N ALA A 63 12.06 8.79 0.55
CA ALA A 63 11.69 10.10 1.07
C ALA A 63 10.45 10.07 1.99
N LEU A 64 9.64 9.00 1.98
CA LEU A 64 8.46 8.89 2.84
C LEU A 64 8.86 8.82 4.33
N PRO A 65 8.06 9.37 5.26
CA PRO A 65 8.31 9.18 6.69
C PRO A 65 8.41 7.69 7.06
N ALA A 66 9.43 7.35 7.85
CA ALA A 66 9.66 6.00 8.34
C ALA A 66 9.37 5.92 9.85
N THR A 67 8.51 4.99 10.23
CA THR A 67 8.22 4.66 11.63
C THR A 67 8.95 3.36 11.96
N VAL A 68 9.74 3.36 13.03
CA VAL A 68 10.42 2.14 13.53
C VAL A 68 9.72 1.70 14.81
N MET A 69 9.37 0.42 14.89
CA MET A 69 8.68 -0.14 16.05
C MET A 69 9.04 -1.61 16.25
N GLU A 70 8.84 -2.09 17.48
CA GLU A 70 8.99 -3.50 17.83
C GLU A 70 7.64 -4.21 17.78
N LEU A 71 7.57 -5.31 17.04
CA LEU A 71 6.35 -6.11 16.90
C LEU A 71 6.60 -7.56 17.32
N PRO A 72 5.68 -8.18 18.08
CA PRO A 72 5.69 -9.61 18.30
C PRO A 72 5.31 -10.31 16.99
N LEU A 73 6.29 -10.88 16.29
CA LEU A 73 6.11 -11.59 15.03
C LEU A 73 6.59 -13.03 15.17
N TYR A 74 5.67 -14.00 15.00
CA TYR A 74 5.95 -15.43 15.03
C TYR A 74 6.69 -15.87 16.32
N GLY A 75 6.19 -15.44 17.47
CA GLY A 75 6.75 -15.80 18.79
C GLY A 75 8.07 -15.12 19.14
N LYS A 76 8.53 -14.13 18.36
CA LYS A 76 9.73 -13.33 18.65
C LYS A 76 9.43 -11.84 18.49
N VAL A 77 10.01 -11.00 19.34
CA VAL A 77 10.00 -9.55 19.13
C VAL A 77 10.94 -9.23 17.97
N ARG A 78 10.45 -8.45 17.01
CA ARG A 78 11.20 -8.04 15.81
C ARG A 78 11.04 -6.55 15.62
N THR A 79 12.15 -5.85 15.44
CA THR A 79 12.14 -4.45 15.03
C THR A 79 11.80 -4.36 13.55
N VAL A 80 10.82 -3.54 13.21
CA VAL A 80 10.37 -3.29 11.83
C VAL A 80 10.42 -1.80 11.52
N ARG A 81 10.69 -1.49 10.26
CA ARG A 81 10.55 -0.18 9.67
C ARG A 81 9.32 -0.18 8.76
N LEU A 82 8.43 0.77 9.00
CA LEU A 82 7.22 0.98 8.24
C LEU A 82 7.33 2.30 7.49
N ARG A 83 7.00 2.29 6.20
CA ARG A 83 6.75 3.52 5.42
C ARG A 83 5.35 3.41 4.85
N SER A 84 4.59 4.51 4.86
CA SER A 84 3.21 4.49 4.36
C SER A 84 2.85 5.71 3.52
N VAL A 85 1.90 5.52 2.59
CA VAL A 85 1.35 6.61 1.77
C VAL A 85 -0.05 6.24 1.28
N ILE A 86 -0.88 7.24 0.98
CA ILE A 86 -2.08 7.01 0.15
C ILE A 86 -1.60 6.83 -1.28
N ALA A 87 -1.95 5.72 -1.89
CA ALA A 87 -1.62 5.40 -3.27
C ALA A 87 -2.87 4.95 -4.03
N VAL A 88 -2.78 5.02 -5.36
CA VAL A 88 -3.75 4.41 -6.27
C VAL A 88 -3.03 3.33 -7.08
N ALA A 89 -3.69 2.18 -7.23
CA ALA A 89 -3.20 1.08 -8.04
C ALA A 89 -4.08 0.93 -9.29
N ARG A 90 -3.47 0.61 -10.44
CA ARG A 90 -4.21 0.44 -11.71
C ARG A 90 -5.31 -0.63 -11.62
N PHE A 91 -5.04 -1.73 -10.90
CA PHE A 91 -6.01 -2.81 -10.74
C PHE A 91 -7.21 -2.40 -9.86
N LEU A 92 -7.10 -1.33 -9.07
CA LEU A 92 -8.19 -0.72 -8.30
C LEU A 92 -8.90 0.41 -9.06
N ARG A 93 -8.58 0.62 -10.33
CA ARG A 93 -9.23 1.62 -11.21
C ARG A 93 -9.22 3.06 -10.65
N GLY A 94 -8.21 3.42 -9.87
CA GLY A 94 -8.08 4.77 -9.30
C GLY A 94 -8.74 4.93 -7.93
N LEU A 95 -9.24 3.85 -7.32
CA LEU A 95 -9.63 3.89 -5.91
C LEU A 95 -8.39 4.08 -5.03
N PRO A 96 -8.39 5.04 -4.09
CA PRO A 96 -7.28 5.26 -3.17
C PRO A 96 -7.22 4.13 -2.14
N ALA A 97 -6.01 3.77 -1.77
CA ALA A 97 -5.71 2.78 -0.75
C ALA A 97 -4.43 3.19 0.00
N ARG A 98 -4.35 2.84 1.28
CA ARG A 98 -3.12 2.98 2.06
C ARG A 98 -2.16 1.88 1.63
N ALA A 99 -0.99 2.26 1.14
CA ALA A 99 0.11 1.33 0.90
C ALA A 99 1.11 1.43 2.06
N VAL A 100 1.55 0.29 2.58
CA VAL A 100 2.50 0.18 3.68
C VAL A 100 3.63 -0.77 3.29
N TRP A 101 4.85 -0.27 3.30
CA TRP A 101 6.06 -1.07 3.15
C TRP A 101 6.56 -1.44 4.54
N CYS A 102 6.60 -2.74 4.82
CA CYS A 102 7.07 -3.29 6.09
C CYS A 102 8.39 -4.03 5.86
N GLU A 103 9.46 -3.51 6.45
CA GLU A 103 10.80 -4.08 6.41
C GLU A 103 11.18 -4.56 7.79
N ARG A 104 11.62 -5.82 7.93
CA ARG A 104 12.21 -6.26 9.21
C ARG A 104 13.67 -5.85 9.23
N LEU A 105 14.06 -5.17 10.30
CA LEU A 105 15.44 -4.85 10.59
C LEU A 105 16.08 -6.11 11.20
N GLN A 106 17.18 -6.56 10.61
CA GLN A 106 17.99 -7.68 11.14
C GLN A 106 19.35 -7.14 11.56
N PRO A 107 19.98 -7.72 12.60
CA PRO A 107 21.30 -7.29 13.08
C PRO A 107 22.37 -7.34 11.99
N ASP A 108 22.29 -8.32 11.09
CA ASP A 108 23.36 -8.63 10.13
C ASP A 108 23.29 -7.78 8.83
N HIS A 109 22.56 -6.65 8.85
CA HIS A 109 22.38 -5.72 7.72
C HIS A 109 21.89 -6.31 6.38
N ILE A 110 21.61 -7.61 6.29
CA ILE A 110 20.89 -8.22 5.16
C ILE A 110 19.42 -7.84 5.32
N GLY A 111 19.09 -6.66 4.81
CA GLY A 111 17.74 -6.09 4.82
C GLY A 111 16.74 -7.13 4.32
N SER A 112 15.82 -7.53 5.19
CA SER A 112 14.76 -8.43 4.77
C SER A 112 13.90 -7.72 3.72
N ARG A 113 13.59 -8.39 2.61
CA ARG A 113 12.80 -7.80 1.53
C ARG A 113 11.48 -7.23 2.08
N ALA A 114 11.23 -5.95 1.82
CA ALA A 114 10.00 -5.27 2.23
C ALA A 114 8.76 -6.06 1.78
N ARG A 115 7.84 -6.31 2.73
CA ARG A 115 6.49 -6.77 2.42
C ARG A 115 5.63 -5.54 2.14
N LEU A 116 4.93 -5.55 1.02
CA LEU A 116 4.01 -4.49 0.67
C LEU A 116 2.60 -4.91 1.06
N ILE A 117 1.96 -4.12 1.93
CA ILE A 117 0.59 -4.31 2.38
C ILE A 117 -0.25 -3.18 1.80
N LEU A 118 -1.46 -3.51 1.38
CA LEU A 118 -2.43 -2.56 0.88
C LEU A 118 -3.70 -2.64 1.74
N ALA A 119 -4.19 -1.49 2.20
CA ALA A 119 -5.48 -1.39 2.86
C ALA A 119 -6.39 -0.40 2.12
N THR A 120 -7.63 -0.79 1.85
CA THR A 120 -8.61 0.09 1.18
C THR A 120 -9.15 1.18 2.10
N GLU A 121 -8.94 1.05 3.41
CA GLU A 121 -9.30 2.05 4.42
C GLU A 121 -8.15 3.06 4.58
N THR A 122 -8.33 4.27 4.03
CA THR A 122 -7.29 5.31 4.03
C THR A 122 -7.10 5.99 5.39
N SER A 123 -8.07 5.87 6.31
CA SER A 123 -8.00 6.41 7.67
C SER A 123 -7.13 5.62 8.63
N LEU A 124 -6.64 4.43 8.22
CA LEU A 124 -5.70 3.67 9.04
C LEU A 124 -4.38 4.44 9.16
N LEU A 125 -4.03 4.82 10.38
CA LEU A 125 -2.74 5.42 10.73
C LEU A 125 -1.67 4.33 10.85
N CYS A 126 -0.43 4.70 10.55
CA CYS A 126 0.77 3.86 10.66
C CYS A 126 1.73 4.49 11.66
#